data_AF-A0A914PHB3-F1
#
_entry.id   AF-A0A914PHB3-F1
#
_cell.length_a   1.000
_cell.length_b   1.000
_cell.length_c   1.000
_cell.angle_alpha   90.00
_cell.angle_beta   90.00
_cell.angle_gamma   90.00
#
_symmetry.space_group_name_H-M   'P 1'
#
loop_
_entity.id
_entity.type
_entity.pdbx_description
1 polymer ?
#
loop_
_entity_poly.entity_id
_entity_poly.type
_entity_poly.pdbx_seq_one_letter_code
_entity_poly.pdbx_strand_id
1 'polypeptide(L)'
;MVASLSNKVALVTGSSRGIGRGIALQLGAAGAKVYVTGRRPENHEAALKDIQPNGLETVAQEITKRGGKGVAVFCDHSNPDDVKKLFERIDKENNGQLDILVNNAYAGVNIQL
;
A
#
# COMPACT_ATOMS: atom_id res chain seq x y z
N MET A 1 -15.25 -20.91 -7.41
CA MET A 1 -14.28 -20.12 -8.19
C MET A 1 -14.24 -18.74 -7.56
N VAL A 2 -13.09 -18.30 -7.03
CA VAL A 2 -12.93 -16.90 -6.60
C VAL A 2 -12.83 -16.06 -7.87
N ALA A 3 -13.58 -14.96 -7.95
CA ALA A 3 -13.48 -14.05 -9.09
C ALA A 3 -12.06 -13.49 -9.17
N SER A 4 -11.44 -13.57 -10.35
CA SER A 4 -10.11 -13.02 -10.57
C SER A 4 -10.14 -11.49 -10.57
N LEU A 5 -9.12 -10.87 -9.98
CA LEU A 5 -8.84 -9.44 -10.07
C LEU A 5 -7.67 -9.14 -11.04
N SER A 6 -7.36 -10.07 -11.94
CA SER A 6 -6.42 -9.79 -13.04
C SER A 6 -6.83 -8.51 -13.78
N ASN A 7 -5.83 -7.71 -14.15
CA ASN A 7 -5.99 -6.40 -14.79
C ASN A 7 -6.69 -5.33 -13.93
N LYS A 8 -6.93 -5.59 -12.64
CA LYS A 8 -7.42 -4.56 -11.71
C LYS A 8 -6.26 -3.85 -11.02
N VAL A 9 -6.42 -2.55 -10.84
CA VAL A 9 -5.49 -1.68 -10.13
C VAL A 9 -6.11 -1.29 -8.80
N ALA A 10 -5.41 -1.60 -7.71
CA ALA A 10 -5.83 -1.32 -6.35
C ALA A 10 -4.82 -0.42 -5.63
N LEU A 11 -5.32 0.44 -4.75
CA LEU A 11 -4.55 1.20 -3.78
C LEU A 11 -5.03 0.81 -2.37
N VAL A 12 -4.09 0.43 -1.50
CA VAL A 12 -4.35 0.20 -0.08
C VAL A 12 -3.52 1.19 0.74
N THR A 13 -4.21 2.01 1.54
CA THR A 13 -3.55 2.99 2.42
C THR A 13 -3.18 2.39 3.77
N GLY A 14 -2.01 2.74 4.32
CA GLY A 14 -1.56 2.24 5.62
C GLY A 14 -1.33 0.72 5.65
N SER A 15 -0.67 0.18 4.63
CA SER A 15 -0.61 -1.27 4.35
C SER A 15 0.75 -1.92 4.64
N SER A 16 1.64 -1.26 5.38
CA SER A 16 2.89 -1.89 5.83
C SER A 16 2.65 -3.02 6.84
N ARG A 17 1.53 -3.00 7.57
CA ARG A 17 1.18 -3.99 8.59
C ARG A 17 -0.33 -4.13 8.81
N GLY A 18 -0.72 -5.05 9.69
CA GLY A 18 -2.10 -5.21 10.17
C GLY A 18 -3.11 -5.51 9.06
N ILE A 19 -4.32 -4.95 9.20
CA ILE A 19 -5.45 -5.17 8.29
C ILE A 19 -5.10 -4.73 6.87
N GLY A 20 -4.50 -3.56 6.69
CA GLY A 20 -4.08 -3.06 5.38
C GLY A 20 -3.14 -4.02 4.64
N ARG A 21 -2.14 -4.59 5.34
CA ARG A 21 -1.27 -5.62 4.75
C ARG A 21 -2.09 -6.86 4.35
N GLY A 22 -2.95 -7.36 5.24
CA GLY A 22 -3.78 -8.53 4.97
C GLY A 22 -4.63 -8.36 3.71
N ILE A 23 -5.30 -7.21 3.58
CA ILE A 23 -6.11 -6.87 2.40
C ILE A 23 -5.23 -6.81 1.14
N ALA A 24 -4.10 -6.11 1.20
CA ALA A 24 -3.19 -5.98 0.05
C ALA A 24 -2.68 -7.34 -0.44
N LEU A 25 -2.33 -8.25 0.48
CA LEU A 25 -1.89 -9.61 0.14
C LEU A 25 -2.99 -10.44 -0.53
N GLN A 26 -4.25 -10.30 -0.10
CA GLN A 26 -5.37 -11.02 -0.71
C GLN A 26 -5.76 -10.45 -2.08
N LEU A 27 -5.74 -9.12 -2.25
CA LEU A 27 -5.90 -8.49 -3.56
C LEU A 27 -4.80 -8.96 -4.53
N GLY A 28 -3.56 -9.05 -4.04
CA GLY A 28 -2.44 -9.64 -4.77
C GLY A 28 -2.65 -11.10 -5.16
N ALA A 29 -3.09 -11.93 -4.20
CA ALA A 29 -3.39 -13.35 -4.45
C ALA A 29 -4.52 -13.55 -5.48
N ALA A 30 -5.44 -12.59 -5.58
CA ALA A 30 -6.47 -12.57 -6.62
C ALA A 30 -5.98 -12.04 -7.98
N GLY A 31 -4.70 -11.65 -8.11
CA GLY A 31 -4.07 -11.25 -9.37
C GLY A 31 -4.04 -9.74 -9.66
N ALA A 32 -4.41 -8.89 -8.70
CA ALA A 32 -4.42 -7.44 -8.90
C ALA A 32 -3.00 -6.84 -8.91
N LYS A 33 -2.85 -5.68 -9.57
CA LYS A 33 -1.76 -4.74 -9.30
C LYS A 33 -2.13 -3.91 -8.07
N VAL A 34 -1.30 -3.93 -7.04
CA VAL A 34 -1.62 -3.33 -5.75
C VAL A 34 -0.54 -2.32 -5.36
N TYR A 35 -0.93 -1.05 -5.31
CA TYR A 35 -0.17 0.01 -4.66
C TYR A 35 -0.37 -0.08 -3.15
N VAL A 36 0.74 -0.26 -2.43
CA VAL A 36 0.77 -0.28 -0.97
C VAL A 36 1.45 0.99 -0.49
N THR A 37 0.82 1.67 0.48
CA THR A 37 1.37 2.93 1.01
C THR A 37 1.57 2.91 2.52
N GLY A 38 2.57 3.66 2.95
CA GLY A 38 2.93 3.91 4.33
C GLY A 38 3.82 5.13 4.42
N ARG A 39 4.01 5.65 5.64
CA ARG A 39 4.93 6.77 5.88
C ARG A 39 6.38 6.29 5.79
N ARG A 40 7.28 7.20 5.44
CA ARG A 40 8.71 6.93 5.58
C ARG A 40 9.06 6.77 7.06
N PRO A 41 10.01 5.90 7.40
CA PRO A 41 10.59 5.90 8.72
C PRO A 41 11.22 7.27 9.01
N GLU A 42 10.95 7.81 10.20
CA GLU A 42 11.33 9.18 10.59
C GLU A 42 12.83 9.33 10.87
N ASN A 43 13.54 8.22 11.14
CA ASN A 43 14.97 8.20 11.41
C ASN A 43 15.61 6.85 11.01
N HIS A 44 16.93 6.75 11.13
CA HIS A 44 17.68 5.55 10.76
C HIS A 44 17.27 4.33 11.59
N GLU A 45 16.97 4.49 12.88
CA GLU A 45 16.53 3.40 13.74
C GLU A 45 15.13 2.88 13.36
N ALA A 46 14.21 3.77 13.00
CA ALA A 46 12.92 3.43 12.43
C ALA A 46 13.08 2.77 11.05
N ALA A 47 14.06 3.19 10.26
CA ALA A 47 14.36 2.58 8.96
C ALA A 47 14.91 1.16 9.14
N LEU A 48 15.77 0.92 10.13
CA LEU A 48 16.25 -0.42 10.49
C LEU A 48 15.10 -1.32 10.99
N LYS A 49 14.09 -0.74 11.65
CA LYS A 49 12.85 -1.45 12.00
C LYS A 49 11.95 -1.71 10.79
N ASP A 50 11.99 -0.86 9.76
CA ASP A 50 11.29 -1.06 8.48
C ASP A 50 12.03 -2.01 7.52
N ILE A 51 13.34 -2.24 7.69
CA ILE A 51 14.11 -3.28 6.98
C ILE A 51 13.78 -4.70 7.50
N GLN A 52 13.04 -4.80 8.61
CA GLN A 52 12.45 -6.06 9.06
C GLN A 52 11.43 -6.61 8.03
N PRO A 53 11.00 -7.89 8.12
CA PRO A 53 10.02 -8.54 7.22
C PRO A 53 8.64 -7.86 7.09
N ASN A 54 8.47 -6.65 7.61
CA ASN A 54 7.24 -5.87 7.66
C ASN A 54 7.35 -4.51 6.95
N GLY A 55 8.45 -4.24 6.25
CA GLY A 55 8.61 -3.03 5.42
C GLY A 55 7.64 -3.00 4.25
N LEU A 56 7.34 -1.79 3.75
CA LEU A 56 6.41 -1.59 2.65
C LEU A 56 6.85 -2.30 1.36
N GLU A 57 8.15 -2.30 1.11
CA GLU A 57 8.81 -3.02 0.01
C GLU A 57 8.66 -4.54 0.15
N THR A 58 8.81 -5.09 1.37
CA THR A 58 8.59 -6.51 1.63
C THR A 58 7.15 -6.90 1.32
N VAL A 59 6.18 -6.07 1.71
CA VAL A 59 4.77 -6.30 1.38
C VAL A 59 4.56 -6.33 -0.15
N ALA A 60 5.15 -5.38 -0.89
CA ALA A 60 5.05 -5.37 -2.35
C ALA A 60 5.69 -6.63 -3.00
N GLN A 61 6.80 -7.12 -2.45
CA GLN A 61 7.41 -8.37 -2.90
C GLN A 61 6.51 -9.58 -2.61
N GLU A 62 5.89 -9.65 -1.43
CA GLU A 62 4.95 -10.72 -1.07
C GLU A 62 3.70 -10.74 -1.96
N ILE A 63 3.16 -9.56 -2.31
CA ILE A 63 2.05 -9.43 -3.26
C ILE A 63 2.45 -10.03 -4.60
N THR A 64 3.65 -9.70 -5.08
CA THR A 64 4.18 -10.25 -6.34
C THR A 64 4.36 -11.76 -6.28
N LYS A 65 4.89 -12.29 -5.17
CA LYS A 65 5.03 -13.75 -4.93
C LYS A 65 3.69 -14.49 -4.90
N ARG A 66 2.59 -13.79 -4.59
CA ARG A 66 1.23 -14.37 -4.52
C ARG A 66 0.49 -14.35 -5.86
N GLY A 67 1.09 -13.85 -6.93
CA GLY A 67 0.51 -13.85 -8.28
C GLY A 67 -0.03 -12.50 -8.75
N GLY A 68 0.04 -11.46 -7.92
CA GLY A 68 -0.28 -10.09 -8.31
C GLY A 68 0.96 -9.28 -8.70
N LYS A 69 0.84 -7.96 -8.68
CA LYS A 69 1.97 -7.03 -8.82
C LYS A 69 1.96 -6.01 -7.69
N GLY A 70 2.91 -6.11 -6.77
CA GLY A 70 3.03 -5.14 -5.68
C GLY A 70 3.83 -3.90 -6.09
N VAL A 71 3.39 -2.72 -5.66
CA VAL A 71 4.10 -1.45 -5.85
C VAL A 71 4.14 -0.69 -4.52
N ALA A 72 5.33 -0.59 -3.92
CA ALA A 72 5.52 0.21 -2.71
C ALA A 72 5.62 1.70 -3.04
N VAL A 73 4.86 2.53 -2.33
CA VAL A 73 4.91 3.99 -2.44
C VAL A 73 4.84 4.61 -1.06
N PHE A 74 5.91 5.30 -0.65
CA PHE A 74 5.86 6.12 0.55
C PHE A 74 4.94 7.32 0.32
N CYS A 75 3.98 7.49 1.23
CA CYS A 75 2.99 8.56 1.17
C CYS A 75 2.52 8.84 2.59
N ASP A 76 2.71 10.08 3.06
CA ASP A 76 2.01 10.57 4.23
C ASP A 76 0.61 11.06 3.83
N HIS A 77 -0.42 10.28 4.17
CA HIS A 77 -1.81 10.61 3.85
C HIS A 77 -2.37 11.81 4.62
N SER A 78 -1.61 12.39 5.55
CA SER A 78 -1.93 13.69 6.17
C SER A 78 -1.44 14.89 5.35
N ASN A 79 -0.55 14.65 4.37
CA ASN A 79 0.01 15.67 3.50
C ASN A 79 -0.67 15.64 2.10
N PRO A 80 -1.42 16.68 1.71
CA PRO A 80 -2.09 16.74 0.41
C PRO A 80 -1.16 16.60 -0.81
N ASP A 81 0.08 17.09 -0.73
CA ASP A 81 1.03 17.01 -1.85
C ASP A 81 1.53 15.58 -2.08
N ASP A 82 1.71 14.81 -1.00
CA ASP A 82 2.07 13.39 -1.08
C ASP A 82 0.93 12.58 -1.68
N VAL A 83 -0.31 12.87 -1.28
CA VAL A 83 -1.51 12.24 -1.84
C VAL A 83 -1.61 12.57 -3.34
N LYS A 84 -1.45 13.84 -3.72
CA LYS A 84 -1.47 14.25 -5.13
C LYS A 84 -0.44 13.50 -5.97
N LYS A 85 0.82 13.45 -5.52
CA LYS A 85 1.90 12.72 -6.22
C LYS A 85 1.63 11.22 -6.33
N LEU A 86 1.03 10.61 -5.30
CA LEU A 86 0.63 9.21 -5.33
C LEU A 86 -0.39 8.95 -6.45
N PHE A 87 -1.46 9.76 -6.51
CA PHE A 87 -2.49 9.60 -7.53
C PHE A 87 -1.98 9.91 -8.94
N GLU A 88 -1.16 10.95 -9.13
CA GLU A 88 -0.50 11.23 -10.42
C GLU A 88 0.36 10.07 -10.91
N ARG A 89 1.08 9.41 -9.99
CA ARG A 89 1.86 8.22 -10.33
C ARG A 89 0.97 7.04 -10.73
N ILE A 90 -0.12 6.79 -9.99
CA ILE A 90 -1.07 5.72 -10.31
C ILE A 90 -1.70 5.99 -11.69
N ASP A 91 -2.14 7.21 -11.94
CA ASP A 91 -2.71 7.61 -13.22
C ASP A 91 -1.73 7.34 -14.38
N LYS A 92 -0.50 7.87 -14.27
CA LYS A 92 0.53 7.73 -15.30
C LYS A 92 0.95 6.27 -15.55
N GLU A 93 1.09 5.46 -14.50
CA GLU A 93 1.55 4.07 -14.62
C GLU A 93 0.45 3.10 -15.07
N ASN A 94 -0.82 3.52 -15.09
CA ASN A 94 -1.97 2.66 -15.37
C ASN A 94 -2.94 3.27 -16.39
N ASN A 95 -2.52 4.28 -17.14
CA ASN A 95 -3.34 4.98 -18.14
C ASN A 95 -4.71 5.43 -17.57
N GLY A 96 -4.68 6.04 -16.38
CA GLY A 96 -5.87 6.54 -15.69
C GLY A 96 -6.70 5.49 -14.94
N GLN A 97 -6.24 4.24 -14.88
CA GLN A 97 -6.97 3.18 -14.20
C GLN A 97 -6.67 3.11 -12.69
N LEU A 98 -7.73 3.21 -11.88
CA LEU A 98 -7.77 2.80 -10.48
C LEU A 98 -9.15 2.20 -10.18
N ASP A 99 -9.22 0.89 -9.96
CA ASP A 99 -10.49 0.18 -9.76
C ASP A 99 -10.89 0.10 -8.29
N ILE A 100 -9.92 0.02 -7.37
CA ILE A 100 -10.15 -0.26 -5.96
C ILE A 100 -9.33 0.72 -5.10
N LEU A 101 -10.00 1.42 -4.19
CA LEU A 101 -9.36 2.18 -3.12
C LEU A 101 -9.78 1.60 -1.77
N VAL A 102 -8.81 1.15 -0.99
CA VAL A 102 -8.98 0.75 0.40
C VAL A 102 -8.38 1.84 1.28
N ASN A 103 -9.24 2.69 1.83
CA ASN A 103 -8.83 3.76 2.72
C ASN A 103 -8.71 3.24 4.17
N ASN A 104 -7.54 2.70 4.50
CA ASN A 104 -7.26 2.02 5.77
C ASN A 104 -6.25 2.77 6.66
N ALA A 105 -5.48 3.72 6.11
CA ALA A 105 -4.53 4.51 6.89
C ALA A 105 -5.24 5.19 8.07
N TYR A 106 -4.67 5.04 9.27
CA TYR A 106 -5.21 5.58 10.49
C TYR A 106 -4.06 5.97 11.44
N ALA A 107 -4.17 7.14 12.06
CA ALA A 107 -3.38 7.54 13.22
C ALA A 107 -4.33 7.56 14.41
N GLY A 108 -3.99 6.82 15.48
CA GLY A 108 -4.81 6.73 16.69
C GLY A 108 -5.22 8.09 17.23
N VAL A 109 -6.39 8.15 17.88
CA VAL A 109 -6.77 9.32 18.69
C VAL A 109 -5.90 9.33 19.94
N ASN A 110 -5.07 10.35 20.11
CA ASN A 110 -4.40 10.61 21.38
C ASN A 110 -5.42 11.24 22.32
N ILE A 111 -5.98 10.44 23.23
CA ILE A 111 -6.77 10.95 24.34
C ILE A 111 -5.76 11.28 25.45
N GLN A 112 -5.47 12.58 25.62
CA GLN A 112 -4.85 13.05 26.85
C GLN A 112 -5.91 12.95 27.95
N LEU A 113 -5.74 11.95 28.83
CA LEU A 113 -6.45 11.87 30.10
C LEU A 113 -5.87 12.90 31.09
#